data_AF-A0A7C5DDG8-F1
#
_entry.id   AF-A0A7C5DDG8-F1
#
_cell.length_a   1.000
_cell.length_b   1.000
_cell.length_c   1.000
_cell.angle_alpha   90.00
_cell.angle_beta   90.00
_cell.angle_gamma   90.00
#
_symmetry.space_group_name_H-M   'P 1'
#
loop_
_entity.id
_entity.type
_entity.pdbx_description
1 polymer ?
#
loop_
_entity_poly.entity_id
_entity_poly.type
_entity_poly.pdbx_seq_one_letter_code
_entity_poly.pdbx_strand_id
1 'polypeptide(L)'
;QSRLGPLEWIKPYLDDKLKSLKKKKVIIYPMAFTIDNSETEFELDVEYREIAQELGFEEYRVAKAPNDHPAFVECITNLYESMKKSA
;
A
#
# COMPACT_ATOMS: atom_id res chain seq x y z
N GLN A 1 2.64 5.45 6.61
CA GLN A 1 2.77 6.32 5.43
C GLN A 1 2.03 7.63 5.70
N SER A 2 2.27 8.65 4.87
CA SER A 2 1.43 9.82 4.63
C SER A 2 1.14 10.65 5.87
N ARG A 3 2.19 10.97 6.63
CA ARG A 3 2.08 11.74 7.88
C ARG A 3 2.35 13.21 7.59
N LEU A 4 1.49 14.08 8.11
CA LEU A 4 1.60 15.53 7.95
C LEU A 4 1.63 16.23 9.30
N GLY A 5 2.47 17.26 9.39
CA GLY A 5 2.57 18.11 10.58
C GLY A 5 3.26 17.43 11.78
N PRO A 6 3.35 18.15 12.91
CA PRO A 6 4.15 17.74 14.07
C PRO A 6 3.42 16.83 15.06
N LEU A 7 2.12 16.61 14.87
CA LEU A 7 1.33 15.76 15.77
C LEU A 7 1.74 14.29 15.64
N GLU A 8 1.51 13.50 16.68
CA GLU A 8 1.78 12.07 16.63
C GLU A 8 0.69 11.35 15.82
N TRP A 9 1.12 10.50 14.87
CA TRP A 9 0.24 9.69 14.04
C TRP A 9 0.29 8.23 14.49
N ILE A 10 -0.65 7.42 13.99
CA ILE A 10 -0.70 5.98 14.25
C ILE A 10 0.61 5.32 13.78
N LYS A 11 1.17 4.50 14.66
CA LYS A 11 2.42 3.74 14.45
C LYS A 11 2.13 2.28 14.07
N PRO A 12 3.09 1.55 13.46
CA PRO A 12 4.44 1.99 13.09
C PRO A 12 4.47 2.87 11.83
N TYR A 13 5.49 3.72 11.75
CA TYR A 13 5.78 4.47 10.53
C TYR A 13 6.52 3.56 9.54
N LEU A 14 6.28 3.79 8.24
CA LEU A 14 6.80 2.88 7.21
C LEU A 14 8.33 2.94 7.12
N ASP A 15 8.91 4.13 7.21
CA ASP A 15 10.35 4.35 7.22
C ASP A 15 11.03 3.69 8.43
N ASP A 16 10.45 3.86 9.62
CA ASP A 16 10.93 3.18 10.83
C ASP A 16 10.82 1.66 10.69
N LYS A 17 9.73 1.19 10.08
CA LYS A 17 9.56 -0.24 9.83
C LYS A 17 10.62 -0.77 8.87
N LEU A 18 10.89 -0.09 7.75
CA LEU A 18 11.93 -0.46 6.79
C LEU A 18 13.32 -0.51 7.45
N LYS A 19 13.66 0.46 8.30
CA LYS A 19 14.91 0.47 9.08
C LYS A 19 15.05 -0.76 9.99
N SER A 20 13.94 -1.24 10.56
CA SER A 20 13.95 -2.40 11.47
C SER A 20 14.12 -3.77 10.78
N LEU A 21 13.93 -3.85 9.45
CA LEU A 21 13.97 -5.11 8.72
C LEU A 21 15.42 -5.58 8.49
N LYS A 22 15.73 -6.79 8.98
CA LYS A 22 17.01 -7.48 8.71
C LYS A 22 17.08 -8.02 7.28
N LYS A 23 15.96 -8.49 6.74
CA LYS A 23 15.86 -8.95 5.35
C LYS A 23 15.70 -7.74 4.44
N LYS A 24 16.48 -7.69 3.37
CA LYS A 24 16.58 -6.58 2.42
C LYS A 24 15.77 -6.83 1.15
N LYS A 25 14.67 -7.57 1.27
CA LYS A 25 13.68 -7.80 0.20
C LYS A 25 12.28 -7.59 0.76
N VAL A 26 11.49 -6.71 0.15
CA VAL A 26 10.16 -6.33 0.65
C VAL A 26 9.18 -6.05 -0.48
N ILE A 27 7.91 -6.38 -0.23
CA ILE A 27 6.76 -5.96 -1.03
C ILE A 27 5.85 -5.13 -0.11
N ILE A 28 5.55 -3.89 -0.52
CA ILE A 28 4.57 -3.03 0.13
C ILE A 28 3.21 -3.27 -0.51
N TYR A 29 2.19 -3.53 0.32
CA TYR A 29 0.83 -3.80 -0.12
C TYR A 29 -0.13 -2.71 0.38
N PRO A 30 -0.60 -1.81 -0.50
CA PRO A 30 -1.47 -0.70 -0.11
C PRO A 30 -2.91 -1.17 0.14
N MET A 31 -3.22 -1.57 1.38
CA MET A 31 -4.53 -2.15 1.75
C MET A 31 -5.68 -1.14 1.85
N ALA A 32 -5.38 0.14 2.04
CA ALA A 32 -6.39 1.16 2.35
C ALA A 32 -7.10 1.71 1.11
N PHE A 33 -6.62 1.37 -0.10
CA PHE A 33 -7.14 1.88 -1.36
C PHE A 33 -7.38 0.75 -2.34
N THR A 34 -8.41 0.93 -3.16
CA THR A 34 -8.78 -0.02 -4.22
C THR A 34 -8.30 0.44 -5.61
N ILE A 35 -7.89 1.70 -5.74
CA ILE A 35 -7.40 2.34 -6.96
C ILE A 35 -6.08 3.03 -6.63
N ASP A 36 -5.11 2.91 -7.54
CA ASP A 36 -3.83 3.59 -7.42
C ASP A 36 -4.00 5.12 -7.44
N ASN A 37 -3.19 5.80 -6.64
CA ASN A 37 -3.28 7.24 -6.43
C ASN A 37 -1.89 7.81 -6.10
N SER A 38 -1.80 9.08 -5.70
CA SER A 38 -0.52 9.71 -5.36
C SER A 38 0.23 9.03 -4.21
N GLU A 39 -0.46 8.43 -3.25
CA GLU A 39 0.20 7.68 -2.17
C GLU A 39 0.85 6.40 -2.71
N THR A 40 0.23 5.70 -3.66
CA THR A 40 0.80 4.45 -4.20
C THR A 40 1.87 4.70 -5.27
N GLU A 41 1.58 5.57 -6.25
CA GLU A 41 2.47 5.81 -7.41
C GLU A 41 3.64 6.74 -7.10
N PHE A 42 3.50 7.66 -6.15
CA PHE A 42 4.54 8.64 -5.85
C PHE A 42 5.17 8.37 -4.48
N GLU A 43 4.40 8.45 -3.41
CA GLU A 43 4.96 8.27 -2.07
C GLU A 43 5.57 6.87 -1.89
N LEU A 44 4.80 5.80 -2.13
CA LEU A 44 5.31 4.44 -1.95
C LEU A 44 6.31 4.04 -3.05
N ASP A 45 5.97 4.25 -4.32
CA ASP A 45 6.79 3.72 -5.42
C ASP A 45 8.05 4.53 -5.72
N VAL A 46 8.06 5.83 -5.39
CA VAL A 46 9.23 6.71 -5.60
C VAL A 46 9.90 7.03 -4.27
N GLU A 47 9.24 7.76 -3.36
CA GLU A 47 9.91 8.29 -2.16
C GLU A 47 10.39 7.18 -1.22
N TYR A 48 9.53 6.21 -0.88
CA TYR A 48 9.95 5.09 -0.03
C TYR A 48 10.88 4.11 -0.73
N ARG A 49 10.86 4.05 -2.07
CA ARG A 49 11.85 3.28 -2.83
C ARG A 49 13.24 3.88 -2.68
N GLU A 50 13.37 5.20 -2.75
CA GLU A 50 14.64 5.89 -2.49
C GLU A 50 15.14 5.60 -1.06
N ILE A 51 14.26 5.72 -0.05
CA ILE A 51 14.60 5.36 1.33
C ILE A 51 15.04 3.89 1.44
N ALA A 52 14.34 2.97 0.77
CA ALA A 52 14.71 1.56 0.79
C ALA A 52 16.08 1.31 0.13
N GLN A 53 16.40 2.01 -0.96
CA GLN A 53 17.72 1.93 -1.61
C GLN A 53 18.84 2.41 -0.66
N GLU A 54 18.64 3.54 0.02
CA GLU A 54 19.59 4.04 1.02
C GLU A 54 19.81 3.05 2.18
N LEU A 55 18.76 2.32 2.56
CA LEU A 55 18.81 1.28 3.58
C LEU A 55 19.37 -0.07 3.08
N GLY A 56 19.82 -0.14 1.83
CA GLY A 56 20.43 -1.32 1.22
C GLY A 56 19.45 -2.45 0.90
N PHE A 57 18.19 -2.13 0.57
CA PHE A 57 17.26 -3.14 0.06
C PHE A 57 17.68 -3.63 -1.33
N GLU A 58 17.83 -4.94 -1.49
CA GLU A 58 18.06 -5.62 -2.77
C GLU A 58 16.81 -5.65 -3.64
N GLU A 59 15.63 -5.74 -3.01
CA GLU A 59 14.35 -5.78 -3.70
C GLU A 59 13.29 -4.98 -2.92
N TYR A 60 12.70 -4.00 -3.59
CA TYR A 60 11.58 -3.21 -3.08
C TYR A 60 10.52 -3.15 -4.16
N ARG A 61 9.32 -3.62 -3.86
CA ARG A 61 8.19 -3.62 -4.78
C ARG A 61 6.98 -3.02 -4.10
N VAL A 62 6.18 -2.28 -4.86
CA VAL A 62 4.84 -1.85 -4.44
C VAL A 62 3.85 -2.67 -5.25
N ALA A 63 2.93 -3.34 -4.56
CA ALA A 63 1.83 -4.02 -5.22
C ALA A 63 0.86 -2.96 -5.77
N LYS A 64 0.41 -3.13 -7.02
CA LYS A 64 -0.65 -2.30 -7.58
C LYS A 64 -1.95 -2.53 -6.81
N ALA A 65 -2.73 -1.48 -6.65
CA ALA A 65 -4.09 -1.61 -6.17
C ALA A 65 -4.90 -2.52 -7.12
N PRO A 66 -6.05 -3.06 -6.66
CA PRO A 66 -6.90 -3.88 -7.52
C PRO A 66 -7.33 -3.21 -8.83
N ASN A 67 -7.49 -1.88 -8.85
CA ASN A 67 -7.87 -1.09 -10.02
C ASN A 67 -9.08 -1.71 -10.76
N ASP A 68 -8.95 -1.93 -12.07
CA ASP A 68 -9.94 -2.52 -12.96
C ASP A 68 -9.77 -4.04 -13.13
N HIS A 69 -9.01 -4.70 -12.24
CA HIS A 69 -8.75 -6.13 -12.35
C HIS A 69 -10.08 -6.92 -12.36
N PRO A 70 -10.32 -7.83 -13.34
CA PRO A 70 -11.61 -8.49 -13.51
C PRO A 70 -12.14 -9.19 -12.24
N ALA A 71 -11.26 -9.86 -11.50
CA ALA A 71 -11.64 -10.52 -10.24
C ALA A 71 -12.09 -9.53 -9.15
N PHE A 72 -11.57 -8.31 -9.14
CA PHE A 72 -11.99 -7.29 -8.19
C PHE A 72 -13.36 -6.70 -8.57
N VAL A 73 -13.59 -6.46 -9.86
CA VAL A 73 -14.90 -6.09 -10.39
C VAL A 73 -15.95 -7.16 -10.05
N GLU A 74 -15.64 -8.44 -10.30
CA GLU A 74 -16.50 -9.56 -9.95
C GLU A 74 -16.80 -9.60 -8.44
N CYS A 75 -15.79 -9.38 -7.59
CA CYS A 75 -15.96 -9.31 -6.14
C CYS A 75 -16.98 -8.23 -5.74
N ILE A 76 -16.86 -7.02 -6.30
CA ILE A 76 -17.80 -5.91 -6.04
C ILE A 76 -19.21 -6.26 -6.52
N THR A 77 -19.35 -6.83 -7.72
CA THR A 77 -20.65 -7.27 -8.24
C THR A 77 -21.30 -8.32 -7.34
N ASN A 78 -20.53 -9.30 -6.87
CA ASN A 78 -21.01 -10.34 -5.97
C ASN A 78 -21.43 -9.79 -4.61
N LEU A 79 -20.68 -8.83 -4.06
CA LEU A 79 -21.04 -8.13 -2.82
C LEU A 79 -22.38 -7.39 -2.99
N TYR A 80 -22.55 -6.65 -4.08
CA TYR A 80 -23.79 -5.93 -4.37
C TYR A 80 -25.00 -6.86 -4.49
N GLU A 81 -24.89 -7.97 -5.22
CA GLU A 81 -25.98 -8.94 -5.34
C GLU A 81 -26.28 -9.65 -4.01
N SER A 82 -25.27 -9.89 -3.17
CA SER A 82 -25.47 -10.43 -1.82
C SER A 82 -26.23 -9.44 -0.91
N MET A 83 -25.94 -8.15 -1.02
CA MET A 83 -26.64 -7.11 -0.25
C MET A 83 -28.11 -7.02 -0.65
N LYS A 84 -28.42 -7.09 -1.96
CA LYS A 84 -29.80 -7.09 -2.47
C LYS A 84 -30.65 -8.24 -1.97
N LYS A 85 -30.07 -9.43 -1.80
CA LYS A 85 -30.78 -10.62 -1.30
C LYS A 85 -31.06 -10.56 0.21
N SER A 86 -30.33 -9.69 0.92
CA SER A 86 -30.42 -9.54 2.38
C SER A 86 -31.32 -8.37 2.81
N ALA A 87 -31.89 -7.64 1.85
CA ALA A 87 -32.85 -6.55 2.04
C ALA A 87 -34.27 -7.03 1.70
#